data_AF-A0A966ME69-F1
#
_entry.id   AF-A0A966ME69-F1
#
_cell.length_a   1.000
_cell.length_b   1.000
_cell.length_c   1.000
_cell.angle_alpha   90.00
_cell.angle_beta   90.00
_cell.angle_gamma   90.00
#
_symmetry.space_group_name_H-M   'P 1'
#
loop_
_entity.id
_entity.type
_entity.pdbx_description
1 polymer ?
#
loop_
_entity_poly.entity_id
_entity_poly.type
_entity_poly.pdbx_seq_one_letter_code
_entity_poly.pdbx_strand_id
1 'polypeptide(L)'
;IGAGLGFLWFNAPPARVFMGDTGSLALGGTLGAISVATRHELVLAITGGLFVVETLSVILQVASFKLTGKRIFLMAPLHHHFEKKGWAEPTIVIRFWIIAVVLAVAGLSSLKLR
;
A
#
# COMPACT_ATOMS: atom_id res chain seq x y z
N ILE A 1 -11.14 10.63 -4.95
CA ILE A 1 -10.93 9.91 -6.24
C ILE A 1 -10.46 10.86 -7.34
N GLY A 2 -11.24 11.90 -7.71
CA GLY A 2 -10.88 12.83 -8.79
C GLY A 2 -9.47 13.45 -8.70
N ALA A 3 -9.09 14.01 -7.54
CA ALA A 3 -7.75 14.55 -7.33
C ALA A 3 -6.64 13.48 -7.43
N GLY A 4 -6.93 12.23 -7.05
CA GLY A 4 -5.99 11.12 -7.16
C GLY A 4 -5.74 10.71 -8.61
N LEU A 5 -6.78 10.70 -9.45
CA LEU A 5 -6.63 10.46 -10.89
C LEU A 5 -5.87 11.60 -11.58
N GLY A 6 -6.18 12.85 -11.21
CA GLY A 6 -5.44 14.02 -11.70
C GLY A 6 -3.96 13.98 -11.30
N PHE A 7 -3.65 13.62 -10.05
CA PHE A 7 -2.28 13.42 -9.58
C PHE A 7 -1.58 12.31 -10.36
N LEU A 8 -2.25 11.16 -10.55
CA LEU A 8 -1.69 10.01 -11.25
C LEU A 8 -1.28 10.35 -12.70
N TRP A 9 -2.00 11.25 -13.38
CA TRP A 9 -1.62 11.74 -14.71
C TRP A 9 -0.21 12.35 -14.78
N PHE A 10 0.24 12.97 -13.68
CA PHE A 10 1.58 13.56 -13.57
C PHE A 10 2.58 12.65 -12.84
N ASN A 11 2.09 11.69 -12.06
CA ASN A 11 2.91 10.79 -11.25
C ASN A 11 3.18 9.42 -11.91
N ALA A 12 2.39 9.00 -12.89
CA ALA A 12 2.63 7.75 -13.61
C ALA A 12 4.04 7.72 -14.24
N PRO A 13 4.74 6.57 -14.26
CA PRO A 13 6.12 6.50 -14.71
C PRO A 13 6.31 6.99 -16.17
N PRO A 14 7.32 7.85 -16.45
CA PRO A 14 8.23 8.49 -15.49
C PRO A 14 7.56 9.67 -14.74
N ALA A 15 7.64 9.65 -13.41
CA ALA A 15 6.97 10.63 -12.56
C ALA A 15 7.54 12.05 -12.74
N ARG A 16 6.65 13.04 -12.91
CA ARG A 16 6.99 14.47 -12.94
C ARG A 16 6.76 15.16 -11.59
N VAL A 17 5.86 14.62 -10.78
CA VAL A 17 5.48 15.14 -9.47
C VAL A 17 5.46 13.99 -8.47
N PHE A 18 6.10 14.18 -7.32
CA PHE A 18 6.05 13.25 -6.20
C PHE A 18 5.00 13.69 -5.19
N MET A 19 4.34 12.72 -4.54
CA MET A 19 3.28 12.99 -3.57
C MET A 19 3.79 13.69 -2.30
N GLY A 20 4.99 13.32 -1.85
CA GLY A 20 5.57 13.79 -0.59
C GLY A 20 4.80 13.38 0.66
N ASP A 21 5.28 13.83 1.81
CA ASP A 21 4.67 13.54 3.11
C ASP A 21 3.31 14.22 3.26
N THR A 22 3.15 15.42 2.67
CA THR A 22 1.87 16.16 2.69
C THR A 22 0.74 15.34 2.09
N GLY A 23 0.95 14.71 0.92
CA GLY A 23 -0.10 13.91 0.28
C GLY A 23 -0.29 12.55 0.95
N SER A 24 0.81 11.86 1.28
CA SER A 24 0.73 10.50 1.83
C SER A 24 0.13 10.46 3.23
N LEU A 25 0.54 11.35 4.14
CA LEU A 25 -0.02 11.45 5.49
C LEU A 25 -1.47 11.94 5.47
N ALA A 26 -1.81 12.91 4.61
CA ALA A 26 -3.18 13.39 4.48
C ALA A 26 -4.13 12.29 3.98
N LEU A 27 -3.72 11.52 2.96
CA LEU A 27 -4.53 10.41 2.44
C LEU A 27 -4.70 9.30 3.48
N GLY A 28 -3.61 8.87 4.10
CA GLY A 28 -3.64 7.83 5.14
C GLY A 28 -4.50 8.24 6.34
N GLY A 29 -4.30 9.45 6.85
CA GLY A 29 -5.06 10.00 7.98
C GLY A 29 -6.55 10.15 7.66
N THR A 30 -6.89 10.66 6.47
CA THR A 30 -8.28 10.83 6.06
C THR A 30 -8.99 9.48 5.90
N LEU A 31 -8.37 8.49 5.24
CA LEU A 31 -8.94 7.15 5.08
C LEU A 31 -9.12 6.46 6.44
N GLY A 32 -8.13 6.57 7.33
CA GLY A 32 -8.21 6.07 8.69
C GLY A 32 -9.37 6.69 9.47
N ALA A 33 -9.48 8.02 9.47
CA ALA A 33 -10.54 8.76 10.16
C ALA A 33 -11.94 8.38 9.64
N ILE A 34 -12.12 8.28 8.32
CA ILE A 34 -13.40 7.85 7.71
C ILE A 34 -13.75 6.42 8.14
N SER A 35 -12.78 5.50 8.16
CA SER A 35 -13.04 4.12 8.55
C SER A 35 -13.54 3.99 9.99
N VAL A 36 -12.94 4.75 10.92
CA VAL A 36 -13.34 4.76 12.34
C VAL A 36 -14.69 5.45 12.50
N ALA A 37 -14.89 6.60 11.87
CA ALA A 37 -16.15 7.33 11.93
C ALA A 37 -17.35 6.51 11.41
N THR A 38 -17.11 5.64 10.42
CA THR A 38 -18.12 4.76 9.83
C THR A 38 -18.15 3.35 10.45
N ARG A 39 -17.29 3.04 11.43
CA ARG A 39 -17.13 1.71 12.05
C ARG A 39 -16.90 0.58 11.02
N HIS A 40 -16.05 0.87 10.04
CA HIS A 40 -15.65 -0.02 8.95
C HIS A 40 -14.13 -0.25 8.95
N GLU A 41 -13.55 -0.40 10.14
CA GLU A 41 -12.11 -0.59 10.35
C GLU A 41 -11.62 -1.88 9.68
N LEU A 42 -12.38 -2.97 9.81
CA LEU A 42 -12.06 -4.24 9.15
C LEU A 42 -12.14 -4.16 7.62
N VAL A 43 -13.08 -3.36 7.10
CA VAL A 43 -13.19 -3.14 5.67
C VAL A 43 -11.96 -2.36 5.18
N LEU A 44 -11.56 -1.31 5.90
CA LEU A 44 -10.32 -0.58 5.58
C LEU A 44 -9.09 -1.49 5.65
N ALA A 45 -9.00 -2.38 6.64
CA ALA A 45 -7.88 -3.31 6.77
C ALA A 45 -7.78 -4.26 5.56
N ILE A 46 -8.92 -4.69 5.00
CA ILE A 46 -8.96 -5.53 3.79
C ILE A 46 -8.67 -4.69 2.55
N THR A 47 -9.41 -3.61 2.30
CA THR A 47 -9.28 -2.79 1.09
C THR A 47 -7.92 -2.09 1.01
N GLY A 48 -7.37 -1.70 2.17
CA GLY A 48 -6.03 -1.16 2.35
C GLY A 48 -4.97 -2.22 2.57
N GLY A 49 -5.29 -3.51 2.37
CA GLY A 49 -4.41 -4.63 2.72
C GLY A 49 -3.03 -4.57 2.07
N LEU A 50 -2.90 -3.97 0.89
CA LEU A 50 -1.59 -3.74 0.28
C LEU A 50 -0.71 -2.80 1.13
N PHE A 51 -1.28 -1.70 1.66
CA PHE A 51 -0.57 -0.81 2.59
C PHE A 51 -0.19 -1.53 3.90
N VAL A 52 -1.08 -2.40 4.38
CA VAL A 52 -0.83 -3.23 5.56
C VAL A 52 0.34 -4.17 5.31
N VAL A 53 0.38 -4.88 4.18
CA VAL A 53 1.46 -5.79 3.81
C VAL A 53 2.79 -5.06 3.65
N GLU A 54 2.80 -3.88 3.01
CA GLU A 54 4.01 -3.04 2.91
C GLU A 54 4.54 -2.67 4.30
N THR A 55 3.66 -2.24 5.21
CA THR A 55 4.04 -1.88 6.59
C THR A 55 4.53 -3.10 7.38
N LEU A 56 3.83 -4.23 7.28
CA LEU A 56 4.22 -5.48 7.91
C LEU A 56 5.58 -5.98 7.40
N SER A 57 5.88 -5.79 6.11
CA SER A 57 7.18 -6.16 5.56
C SER A 57 8.33 -5.41 6.24
N VAL A 58 8.15 -4.13 6.55
CA VAL A 58 9.13 -3.31 7.27
C VAL A 58 9.25 -3.77 8.72
N ILE A 59 8.11 -3.98 9.42
CA ILE A 59 8.09 -4.45 10.81
C ILE A 59 8.84 -5.78 10.94
N LEU A 60 8.51 -6.75 10.08
CA LEU A 60 9.13 -8.07 10.09
C LEU A 60 10.62 -8.01 9.73
N GLN A 61 11.00 -7.18 8.74
CA GLN A 61 12.39 -6.98 8.37
C GLN A 61 13.21 -6.39 9.52
N VAL A 62 12.72 -5.33 10.17
CA VAL A 62 13.39 -4.68 11.30
C VAL A 62 13.47 -5.63 12.50
N ALA A 63 12.38 -6.34 12.82
CA ALA A 63 12.37 -7.32 13.89
C ALA A 63 13.39 -8.44 13.65
N SER A 64 13.42 -9.02 12.44
CA SER A 64 14.36 -10.08 12.10
C SER A 64 15.81 -9.60 12.18
N PHE A 65 16.11 -8.40 11.66
CA PHE A 65 17.46 -7.85 11.70
C PHE A 65 17.92 -7.55 13.13
N LYS A 66 17.02 -7.04 14.00
CA LYS A 66 17.34 -6.80 15.41
C LYS A 66 17.51 -8.07 16.23
N LEU A 67 16.74 -9.13 15.95
CA LEU A 67 16.76 -10.38 16.73
C LEU A 67 17.83 -11.36 16.25
N THR A 68 18.03 -11.46 14.94
CA THR A 68 18.85 -12.52 14.33
C THR A 68 20.02 -11.99 13.50
N GLY A 69 20.09 -10.67 13.25
CA GLY A 69 21.06 -10.06 12.34
C GLY A 69 20.84 -10.38 10.86
N LYS A 70 19.80 -11.17 10.53
CA LYS A 70 19.50 -11.62 9.16
C LYS A 70 18.36 -10.81 8.56
N ARG A 71 18.39 -10.66 7.25
CA ARG A 71 17.31 -10.04 6.45
C ARG A 71 16.40 -11.14 5.91
N ILE A 72 15.08 -10.95 5.97
CA ILE A 72 14.09 -11.87 5.40
C ILE A 72 13.66 -11.47 3.99
N PHE A 73 13.68 -10.16 3.70
CA PHE A 73 13.53 -9.60 2.36
C PHE A 73 14.87 -8.99 1.92
N LEU A 74 15.18 -9.08 0.62
CA LEU A 74 16.32 -8.37 0.00
C LEU A 74 16.37 -6.88 0.39
N MET A 75 15.21 -6.23 0.41
CA MET A 75 15.00 -4.87 0.89
C MET A 75 13.54 -4.74 1.36
N ALA A 76 13.30 -3.90 2.37
CA ALA A 76 11.95 -3.50 2.77
C ALA A 76 11.83 -1.97 2.51
N PRO A 77 10.65 -1.45 2.12
CA PRO A 77 9.37 -2.16 2.00
C PRO A 77 9.28 -3.16 0.82
N LEU A 78 8.17 -3.90 0.72
CA LEU A 78 8.06 -5.10 -0.11
C LEU A 78 8.22 -4.83 -1.62
N HIS A 79 7.79 -3.68 -2.13
CA HIS A 79 8.04 -3.31 -3.52
C HIS A 79 9.54 -3.32 -3.89
N HIS A 80 10.42 -2.78 -3.02
CA HIS A 80 11.87 -2.80 -3.26
C HIS A 80 12.46 -4.22 -3.24
N HIS A 81 11.83 -5.16 -2.53
CA HIS A 81 12.20 -6.57 -2.61
C HIS A 81 12.08 -7.09 -4.04
N PHE A 82 11.00 -6.74 -4.75
CA PHE A 82 10.77 -7.14 -6.13
C PHE A 82 11.68 -6.40 -7.11
N GLU A 83 11.97 -5.12 -6.88
CA GLU A 83 12.97 -4.39 -7.67
C GLU A 83 14.35 -5.06 -7.57
N LYS A 84 14.76 -5.46 -6.36
CA LYS A 84 16.02 -6.20 -6.14
C LYS A 84 16.01 -7.60 -6.75
N LYS A 85 14.84 -8.18 -7.02
CA LYS A 85 14.68 -9.41 -7.82
C LYS A 85 14.73 -9.16 -9.33
N GLY A 86 14.94 -7.91 -9.76
CA GLY A 86 15.07 -7.53 -11.17
C GLY A 86 13.76 -7.18 -11.87
N TRP A 87 12.66 -6.98 -11.13
CA TRP A 87 11.40 -6.55 -11.75
C TRP A 87 11.46 -5.05 -12.07
N ALA A 88 10.97 -4.68 -13.26
CA ALA A 88 10.85 -3.28 -13.63
C ALA A 88 9.76 -2.58 -12.79
N GLU A 89 10.04 -1.36 -12.34
CA GLU A 89 9.15 -0.56 -11.48
C GLU A 89 7.70 -0.48 -12.01
N PRO A 90 7.43 -0.19 -13.31
CA PRO A 90 6.06 -0.16 -13.82
C PRO A 90 5.34 -1.52 -13.69
N THR A 91 6.08 -2.63 -13.78
CA THR A 91 5.52 -3.98 -13.62
C THR A 91 5.06 -4.20 -12.18
N ILE A 92 5.84 -3.74 -11.21
CA ILE A 92 5.51 -3.84 -9.79
C ILE A 92 4.27 -3.00 -9.49
N VAL A 93 4.25 -1.74 -9.95
CA VAL A 93 3.11 -0.81 -9.77
C VAL A 93 1.81 -1.40 -10.32
N ILE A 94 1.81 -1.88 -11.57
CA ILE A 94 0.62 -2.44 -12.21
C ILE A 94 0.15 -3.70 -11.47
N ARG A 95 1.05 -4.61 -11.10
CA ARG A 95 0.70 -5.83 -10.34
C ARG A 95 0.11 -5.49 -8.97
N PHE A 96 0.66 -4.49 -8.31
CA PHE A 96 0.16 -4.01 -7.02
C PHE A 96 -1.22 -3.37 -7.16
N TRP A 97 -1.50 -2.66 -8.25
CA TRP A 97 -2.85 -2.16 -8.53
C TRP A 97 -3.85 -3.29 -8.75
N ILE A 98 -3.47 -4.35 -9.47
CA ILE A 98 -4.33 -5.54 -9.64
C ILE A 98 -4.68 -6.12 -8.27
N ILE A 99 -3.69 -6.31 -7.39
CA ILE A 99 -3.92 -6.82 -6.02
C ILE A 99 -4.81 -5.85 -5.23
N ALA A 100 -4.57 -4.54 -5.31
CA ALA A 100 -5.38 -3.53 -4.62
C ALA A 100 -6.84 -3.54 -5.07
N VAL A 101 -7.11 -3.71 -6.37
CA VAL A 101 -8.48 -3.83 -6.91
C VAL A 101 -9.15 -5.11 -6.40
N VAL A 102 -8.44 -6.24 -6.40
CA VAL A 102 -8.98 -7.51 -5.85
C VAL A 102 -9.34 -7.36 -4.37
N LEU A 103 -8.45 -6.75 -3.58
CA LEU A 103 -8.68 -6.46 -2.17
C LEU A 103 -9.86 -5.48 -1.96
N ALA A 104 -9.99 -4.47 -2.82
CA ALA A 104 -11.12 -3.55 -2.79
C ALA A 104 -12.46 -4.27 -3.01
N VAL A 105 -12.53 -5.16 -4.01
CA VAL A 105 -13.73 -5.98 -4.28
C VAL A 105 -14.02 -6.93 -3.11
N ALA A 106 -12.99 -7.56 -2.54
CA ALA A 106 -13.14 -8.44 -1.38
C ALA A 106 -13.66 -7.68 -0.15
N GLY A 107 -13.13 -6.49 0.14
CA GLY A 107 -13.58 -5.65 1.25
C GLY A 107 -14.98 -5.09 1.05
N LEU A 108 -15.39 -4.77 -0.19
CA LEU A 108 -16.78 -4.39 -0.48
C LEU A 108 -17.73 -5.58 -0.32
N SER A 109 -17.29 -6.79 -0.67
CA SER A 109 -18.09 -8.01 -0.53
C SER A 109 -18.32 -8.38 0.93
N SER A 110 -17.38 -8.06 1.84
CA SER A 110 -17.53 -8.33 3.27
C SER A 110 -18.57 -7.43 3.96
N LEU A 111 -18.95 -6.29 3.35
CA LEU A 111 -20.03 -5.44 3.86
C LEU A 111 -21.39 -6.14 3.92
N LYS A 112 -21.62 -7.13 3.05
CA LYS A 112 -22.88 -7.91 3.01
C LYS A 112 -22.99 -8.96 4.11
N LEU A 113 -21.89 -9.23 4.83
CA LEU A 113 -21.84 -10.21 5.93
C LEU A 113 -22.17 -9.60 7.29
N ARG A 114 -22.67 -8.35 7.31
CA ARG A 114 -23.06 -7.60 8.50
C ARG A 114 -24.56 -7.33 8.51
#